data_AF-A0A3B6KUY5-F1
#
_entry.id   AF-A0A3B6KUY5-F1
#
_cell.length_a   1.000
_cell.length_b   1.000
_cell.length_c   1.000
_cell.angle_alpha   90.00
_cell.angle_beta   90.00
_cell.angle_gamma   90.00
#
_symmetry.space_group_name_H-M   'P 1'
#
loop_
_entity.id
_entity.type
_entity.pdbx_description
1 polymer ?
#
loop_
_entity_poly.entity_id
_entity_poly.type
_entity_poly.pdbx_seq_one_letter_code
_entity_poly.pdbx_strand_id
1 'polypeptide(L)'
;MLGRLASIVAKELLNRQRVVVVRCEEICMSGDLVRQKMKYLHFLRKRMNTKPSHSPIHFRAPAKILWRTIRGYVTIAALDSQGPVAAARDSLDDGPSLARFRRVSLPVD
;
A
#
# COMPACT_ATOMS: atom_id res chain seq x y z
N MET A 1 -0.28 -11.66 -4.83
CA MET A 1 0.60 -10.74 -5.59
C MET A 1 0.31 -9.29 -5.22
N LEU A 2 1.33 -8.46 -4.96
CA LEU A 2 1.18 -7.07 -4.46
C LEU A 2 0.18 -6.22 -5.24
N GLY A 3 0.30 -6.17 -6.58
CA GLY A 3 -0.59 -5.35 -7.42
C GLY A 3 -2.04 -5.84 -7.42
N ARG A 4 -2.24 -7.18 -7.50
CA ARG A 4 -3.59 -7.77 -7.49
C ARG A 4 -4.30 -7.53 -6.15
N LEU A 5 -3.58 -7.72 -5.03
CA LEU A 5 -4.10 -7.46 -3.70
C LEU A 5 -4.47 -5.98 -3.52
N ALA A 6 -3.62 -5.06 -3.99
CA ALA A 6 -3.90 -3.63 -3.90
C ALA A 6 -5.17 -3.22 -4.66
N SER A 7 -5.44 -3.83 -5.81
CA SER A 7 -6.65 -3.56 -6.61
C SER A 7 -7.94 -4.00 -5.88
N ILE A 8 -7.92 -5.20 -5.28
CA ILE A 8 -9.07 -5.71 -4.52
C ILE A 8 -9.31 -4.85 -3.28
N VAL A 9 -8.25 -4.55 -2.52
CA VAL A 9 -8.34 -3.70 -1.32
C VAL A 9 -8.85 -2.30 -1.68
N ALA A 10 -8.40 -1.72 -2.80
CA ALA A 10 -8.90 -0.43 -3.26
C ALA A 10 -10.40 -0.47 -3.58
N LYS A 11 -10.89 -1.56 -4.20
CA LYS A 11 -12.32 -1.73 -4.49
C LYS A 11 -13.15 -1.83 -3.21
N GLU A 12 -12.69 -2.59 -2.23
CA GLU A 12 -13.39 -2.72 -0.94
C GLU A 12 -13.43 -1.41 -0.16
N LEU A 13 -12.34 -0.62 -0.22
CA LEU A 13 -12.32 0.72 0.38
C LEU A 13 -13.34 1.66 -0.28
N LEU A 14 -13.51 1.59 -1.61
CA LEU A 14 -14.54 2.36 -2.32
C LEU A 14 -15.96 1.89 -2.01
N ASN A 15 -16.14 0.59 -1.69
CA ASN A 15 -17.40 0.02 -1.20
C ASN A 15 -17.67 0.34 0.29
N ARG A 16 -16.86 1.22 0.91
CA ARG A 16 -16.92 1.61 2.33
C ARG A 16 -16.70 0.48 3.33
N GLN A 17 -16.04 -0.60 2.93
CA GLN A 17 -15.62 -1.63 3.86
C GLN A 17 -14.33 -1.23 4.57
N ARG A 18 -14.27 -1.44 5.89
CA ARG A 18 -13.03 -1.27 6.66
C ARG A 18 -12.18 -2.52 6.53
N VAL A 19 -11.10 -2.42 5.77
CA VAL A 19 -10.15 -3.51 5.53
C VAL A 19 -8.84 -3.19 6.22
N VAL A 20 -8.23 -4.18 6.89
CA VAL A 20 -6.89 -4.09 7.47
C VAL A 20 -6.03 -5.20 6.88
N VAL A 21 -4.86 -4.84 6.36
CA VAL A 21 -3.87 -5.78 5.82
C VAL A 21 -2.77 -5.96 6.86
N VAL A 22 -2.53 -7.20 7.26
CA VAL A 22 -1.50 -7.61 8.21
C VAL A 22 -0.42 -8.42 7.51
N ARG A 23 0.79 -8.47 8.09
CA ARG A 23 1.97 -9.20 7.57
C ARG A 23 2.36 -8.78 6.15
N CYS A 24 2.59 -7.49 5.97
CA CYS A 24 2.92 -6.93 4.66
C CYS A 24 4.30 -7.38 4.13
N GLU A 25 5.16 -7.88 5.00
CA GLU A 25 6.48 -8.44 4.69
C GLU A 25 6.41 -9.73 3.85
N GLU A 26 5.31 -10.49 3.91
CA GLU A 26 5.15 -11.76 3.18
C GLU A 26 4.55 -11.58 1.79
N ILE A 27 4.30 -10.33 1.38
CA ILE A 27 3.62 -10.05 0.12
C ILE A 27 4.55 -10.32 -1.06
N CYS A 28 4.17 -11.29 -1.89
CA CYS A 28 4.92 -11.63 -3.10
C CYS A 28 4.79 -10.55 -4.19
N MET A 29 5.93 -10.18 -4.79
CA MET A 29 6.03 -9.45 -6.05
C MET A 29 6.53 -10.39 -7.14
N SER A 30 6.01 -10.27 -8.35
CA SER A 30 6.46 -11.08 -9.47
C SER A 30 7.84 -10.66 -9.99
N GLY A 31 8.66 -11.62 -10.39
CA GLY A 31 10.00 -11.39 -10.95
C GLY A 31 11.13 -11.47 -9.93
N ASP A 32 12.35 -11.52 -10.44
CA ASP A 32 13.56 -11.72 -9.63
C ASP A 32 13.86 -10.57 -8.66
N LEU A 33 14.53 -10.90 -7.55
CA LEU A 33 14.91 -9.97 -6.49
C LEU A 33 15.76 -8.81 -7.02
N VAL A 34 16.72 -9.08 -7.92
CA VAL A 34 17.61 -8.05 -8.47
C VAL A 34 16.81 -7.03 -9.28
N ARG A 35 15.84 -7.49 -10.07
CA ARG A 35 14.97 -6.62 -10.87
C ARG A 35 14.09 -5.74 -9.98
N GLN A 36 13.50 -6.31 -8.93
CA GLN A 36 12.68 -5.54 -7.99
C GLN A 36 13.51 -4.51 -7.21
N LYS A 37 14.73 -4.88 -6.80
CA LYS A 37 15.69 -3.95 -6.19
C LYS A 37 16.03 -2.80 -7.13
N MET A 38 16.35 -3.07 -8.39
CA MET A 38 16.64 -2.03 -9.39
C MET A 38 15.45 -1.08 -9.61
N LYS A 39 14.23 -1.61 -9.69
CA LYS A 39 12.99 -0.80 -9.80
C LYS A 39 12.83 0.14 -8.61
N TYR A 40 13.08 -0.35 -7.40
CA TYR A 40 13.00 0.47 -6.20
C TYR A 40 14.15 1.49 -6.10
N LEU A 41 15.37 1.12 -6.51
CA LEU A 41 16.51 2.05 -6.59
C LEU A 41 16.23 3.20 -7.58
N HIS A 42 15.61 2.92 -8.73
CA HIS A 42 15.20 3.97 -9.66
C HIS A 42 14.15 4.91 -9.04
N PHE A 43 13.23 4.39 -8.23
CA PHE A 43 12.29 5.21 -7.47
C PHE A 43 13.00 6.15 -6.48
N LEU A 44 13.99 5.65 -5.74
CA LEU A 44 14.76 6.46 -4.76
C LEU A 44 15.54 7.62 -5.39
N ARG A 45 15.96 7.46 -6.64
CA ARG A 45 16.65 8.54 -7.39
C ARG A 45 15.72 9.72 -7.68
N LYS A 46 14.40 9.54 -7.64
CA LYS A 46 13.42 10.60 -7.87
C LYS A 46 13.38 11.52 -6.64
N ARG A 47 14.10 12.65 -6.71
CA ARG A 47 14.06 13.73 -5.72
C ARG A 47 13.97 15.08 -6.42
N MET A 48 13.44 16.06 -5.71
CA MET A 48 13.44 17.45 -6.14
C MET A 48 14.86 18.02 -6.00
N ASN A 49 15.38 18.66 -7.05
CA ASN A 49 16.73 19.22 -7.05
C ASN A 49 16.85 20.42 -6.09
N THR A 50 15.84 21.31 -6.10
CA THR A 50 15.86 22.58 -5.35
C THR A 50 15.75 22.40 -3.83
N LYS A 51 14.74 21.65 -3.36
CA LYS A 51 14.52 21.39 -1.93
C LYS A 51 14.18 19.93 -1.68
N PRO A 52 15.18 19.09 -1.37
CA PRO A 52 14.97 17.66 -1.14
C PRO A 52 13.99 17.34 0.00
N SER A 53 13.79 18.24 0.96
CA SER A 53 12.84 18.03 2.06
C SER A 53 11.36 18.07 1.61
N HIS A 54 11.04 18.75 0.50
CA HIS A 54 9.70 18.73 -0.13
C HIS A 54 9.59 17.68 -1.25
N SER A 55 10.61 16.83 -1.40
CA SER A 55 10.60 15.78 -2.43
C SER A 55 9.65 14.63 -2.08
N PRO A 56 9.31 13.77 -3.06
CA PRO A 56 8.52 12.57 -2.79
C PRO A 56 9.12 11.74 -1.64
N ILE A 57 8.30 11.40 -0.65
CA ILE A 57 8.76 10.66 0.53
C ILE A 57 8.92 9.18 0.20
N HIS A 58 10.15 8.69 0.39
CA HIS A 58 10.56 7.32 0.09
C HIS A 58 10.46 6.41 1.31
N PHE A 59 9.29 5.82 1.55
CA PHE A 59 9.10 4.88 2.66
C PHE A 59 9.74 3.52 2.41
N ARG A 60 10.39 2.97 3.44
CA ARG A 60 11.11 1.68 3.42
C ARG A 60 10.32 0.50 3.98
N ALA A 61 9.40 0.75 4.90
CA ALA A 61 8.59 -0.30 5.51
C ALA A 61 7.66 -0.96 4.47
N PRO A 62 7.49 -2.30 4.52
CA PRO A 62 6.65 -3.03 3.56
C PRO A 62 5.19 -2.55 3.59
N ALA A 63 4.65 -2.29 4.78
CA ALA A 63 3.32 -1.69 4.94
C ALA A 63 3.17 -0.35 4.20
N LYS A 64 4.17 0.54 4.29
CA LYS A 64 4.12 1.83 3.60
C LYS A 64 4.33 1.72 2.08
N ILE A 65 5.01 0.68 1.62
CA ILE A 65 5.11 0.36 0.18
C ILE A 65 3.75 -0.09 -0.35
N LEU A 66 3.05 -0.95 0.40
CA LEU A 66 1.67 -1.35 0.07
C LEU A 66 0.74 -0.14 0.06
N TRP A 67 0.78 0.68 1.10
CA TRP A 67 -0.02 1.90 1.23
C TRP A 67 0.15 2.84 0.04
N ARG A 68 1.39 3.06 -0.40
CA ARG A 68 1.68 3.89 -1.57
C ARG A 68 1.02 3.31 -2.83
N THR A 69 1.01 2.00 -2.95
CA THR A 69 0.40 1.31 -4.09
C THR A 69 -1.11 1.45 -4.07
N ILE A 70 -1.76 1.18 -2.93
CA ILE A 70 -3.21 1.35 -2.74
C ILE A 70 -3.63 2.80 -3.00
N ARG A 71 -2.88 3.79 -2.48
CA ARG A 71 -3.13 5.22 -2.76
C ARG A 71 -3.07 5.57 -4.24
N GLY A 72 -2.28 4.84 -5.05
CA GLY A 72 -2.26 5.04 -6.50
C GLY A 72 -3.52 4.54 -7.21
N TYR A 73 -4.22 3.56 -6.63
CA TYR A 73 -5.48 3.02 -7.17
C TYR A 73 -6.72 3.82 -6.75
N VAL A 74 -6.66 4.53 -5.61
CA VAL A 74 -7.76 5.39 -5.14
C VAL A 74 -7.59 6.79 -5.73
N THR A 75 -8.50 7.19 -6.62
CA THR A 75 -8.47 8.53 -7.22
C THR A 75 -8.85 9.62 -6.21
N ILE A 76 -8.19 10.77 -6.28
CA ILE A 76 -8.45 11.92 -5.39
C ILE A 76 -9.90 12.42 -5.54
N ALA A 77 -10.48 12.31 -6.74
CA ALA A 77 -11.88 12.67 -6.98
C ALA A 77 -12.89 11.76 -6.24
N ALA A 78 -12.56 10.48 -6.02
CA ALA A 78 -13.41 9.56 -5.24
C ALA A 78 -13.33 9.82 -3.72
N LEU A 79 -12.32 10.58 -3.28
CA LEU A 79 -12.10 10.97 -1.88
C LEU A 79 -12.80 12.29 -1.50
N ASP A 80 -13.30 13.08 -2.46
CA ASP A 80 -13.82 14.43 -2.21
C ASP A 80 -15.34 14.46 -1.91
N SER A 81 -16.09 13.46 -2.41
CA SER A 81 -17.52 13.24 -2.06
C SER A 81 -17.71 12.30 -0.85
N GLN A 82 -16.64 11.68 -0.38
CA GLN A 82 -16.63 10.71 0.72
C GLN A 82 -15.71 11.27 1.80
N GLY A 83 -16.27 11.72 2.94
CA GLY A 83 -15.52 12.30 4.06
C GLY A 83 -14.24 11.52 4.40
N PRO A 84 -13.22 12.19 4.94
CA PRO A 84 -11.82 11.77 4.85
C PRO A 84 -11.72 10.30 5.18
N VAL A 85 -11.37 9.49 4.19
CA VAL A 85 -11.08 8.07 4.36
C VAL A 85 -9.76 8.00 5.15
N ALA A 86 -9.86 8.30 6.44
CA ALA A 86 -8.83 8.15 7.45
C ALA A 86 -8.30 6.71 7.50
N ALA A 87 -9.06 5.76 6.94
CA ALA A 87 -8.81 4.33 6.95
C ALA A 87 -7.61 3.85 6.12
N ALA A 88 -7.02 4.63 5.21
CA ALA A 88 -5.81 4.15 4.50
C ALA A 88 -4.55 4.18 5.40
N ARG A 89 -4.50 5.04 6.43
CA ARG A 89 -3.37 5.10 7.36
C ARG A 89 -3.44 4.05 8.46
N ASP A 90 -4.65 3.74 8.92
CA ASP A 90 -4.93 2.82 10.04
C ASP A 90 -5.20 1.36 9.59
N SER A 91 -5.20 1.09 8.28
CA SER A 91 -5.43 -0.25 7.71
C SER A 91 -4.18 -1.12 7.62
N LEU A 92 -3.05 -0.67 8.15
CA LEU A 92 -1.75 -1.30 7.95
C LEU A 92 -1.03 -1.42 9.28
N ASP A 93 -1.27 -2.55 9.94
CA ASP A 93 -0.67 -2.93 11.21
C ASP A 93 0.35 -4.05 10.97
N ASP A 94 1.62 -3.77 11.28
CA ASP A 94 2.70 -4.77 11.29
C ASP A 94 2.80 -5.49 12.66
N GLY A 95 1.88 -5.20 13.60
CA GLY A 95 1.92 -5.67 15.00
C GLY A 95 1.00 -6.85 15.34
N PRO A 96 1.20 -7.50 16.51
CA PRO A 96 0.44 -8.68 16.94
C PRO A 96 -0.98 -8.37 17.47
N SER A 97 -1.40 -7.11 17.52
CA SER A 97 -2.70 -6.64 18.05
C SER A 97 -3.90 -7.37 17.42
N LEU A 98 -3.82 -7.68 16.13
CA LEU A 98 -4.90 -8.30 15.36
C LEU A 98 -4.80 -9.84 15.27
N ALA A 99 -3.89 -10.47 16.02
CA ALA A 99 -3.73 -11.94 16.00
C ALA A 99 -4.97 -12.71 16.48
N ARG A 100 -5.88 -12.06 17.20
CA ARG A 100 -7.14 -12.64 17.72
C ARG A 100 -8.26 -12.71 16.67
N PHE A 101 -8.17 -11.93 15.59
CA PHE A 101 -9.19 -11.88 14.56
C PHE A 101 -8.96 -12.95 13.48
N ARG A 102 -10.05 -13.54 12.97
CA ARG A 102 -9.97 -14.52 11.88
C ARG A 102 -9.42 -13.84 10.62
N ARG A 103 -8.26 -14.30 10.17
CA ARG A 103 -7.64 -13.84 8.93
C ARG A 103 -8.38 -14.42 7.73
N VAL A 104 -8.64 -13.59 6.73
CA VAL A 104 -9.24 -14.02 5.47
C VAL A 104 -8.16 -13.97 4.39
N SER A 105 -7.91 -15.10 3.72
CA SER A 105 -7.08 -15.15 2.53
C SER A 105 -7.93 -14.74 1.33
N LEU A 106 -7.51 -13.71 0.59
CA LEU A 106 -8.16 -13.35 -0.67
C LEU A 106 -7.74 -14.37 -1.75
N PRO A 107 -8.68 -15.15 -2.31
CA PRO A 107 -8.38 -15.98 -3.48
C PRO A 107 -8.06 -15.03 -4.64
N VAL A 108 -6.96 -15.31 -5.32
CA VAL A 108 -6.51 -14.52 -6.46
C VAL A 108 -6.44 -15.49 -7.63
N ASP A 109 -7.59 -15.72 -8.26
CA ASP A 109 -7.70 -16.55 -9.46
C ASP A 109 -6.81 -16.03 -10.61
#